data_AF-A0A4V5NX82-F1
#
_entry.id   AF-A0A4V5NX82-F1
#
_cell.length_a   1.000
_cell.length_b   1.000
_cell.length_c   1.000
_cell.angle_alpha   90.00
_cell.angle_beta   90.00
_cell.angle_gamma   90.00
#
_symmetry.space_group_name_H-M   'P 1'
#
loop_
_entity.id
_entity.type
_entity.pdbx_description
1 polymer ?
#
loop_
_entity_poly.entity_id
_entity_poly.type
_entity_poly.pdbx_seq_one_letter_code
_entity_poly.pdbx_strand_id
1 'polypeptide(L)' 'MEWRLFTALAVLIIGNGYWALRYYQARHQTGWDENRRVAEMESLQDHWLQFSTVAIILIMLLAPLARQALLSGG' A
#
# COMPACT_ATOMS: atom_id res chain seq x y z
N MET A 1 -2.92 16.78 14.65
CA MET A 1 -3.83 16.31 13.57
C MET A 1 -3.05 16.06 12.28
N GLU A 2 -2.26 17.03 11.83
CA GLU A 2 -1.44 16.95 10.61
C GLU A 2 -0.50 15.74 10.55
N TRP A 3 0.28 15.47 11.61
CA TRP A 3 1.30 14.41 11.56
C TRP A 3 0.71 13.01 11.28
N ARG A 4 -0.48 12.70 11.81
CA ARG A 4 -1.16 11.40 11.57
C ARG A 4 -1.60 11.25 10.12
N LEU A 5 -2.08 12.35 9.53
CA LEU A 5 -2.50 12.42 8.13
C LEU A 5 -1.29 12.31 7.21
N PHE A 6 -0.18 12.97 7.56
CA PHE A 6 1.10 12.81 6.87
C PHE A 6 1.65 11.39 6.98
N THR A 7 1.55 10.73 8.14
CA THR A 7 1.96 9.33 8.29
C THR A 7 1.10 8.41 7.42
N ALA A 8 -0.22 8.56 7.42
CA ALA A 8 -1.11 7.76 6.57
C ALA A 8 -0.80 7.96 5.07
N LEU A 9 -0.58 9.22 4.66
CA LEU A 9 -0.18 9.55 3.30
C LEU A 9 1.19 8.94 2.94
N ALA A 10 2.17 9.03 3.84
CA ALA A 10 3.50 8.46 3.63
C ALA A 10 3.44 6.94 3.49
N VAL A 11 2.66 6.25 4.33
CA VAL A 11 2.44 4.79 4.23
C VAL A 11 1.84 4.42 2.88
N LEU A 12 0.84 5.19 2.40
CA LEU A 12 0.25 4.97 1.09
C LEU A 12 1.27 5.19 -0.04
N ILE A 13 2.02 6.30 -0.02
CA ILE A 13 3.01 6.63 -1.06
C ILE A 13 4.12 5.57 -1.09
N ILE A 14 4.70 5.23 0.06
CA ILE A 14 5.81 4.28 0.16
C ILE A 14 5.33 2.88 -0.23
N GLY A 15 4.17 2.45 0.24
CA GLY A 15 3.61 1.14 -0.08
C GLY A 15 3.31 0.99 -1.57
N ASN A 16 2.66 1.99 -2.19
CA ASN A 16 2.41 1.98 -3.63
C ASN A 16 3.70 2.05 -4.44
N GLY A 17 4.67 2.88 -4.02
CA GLY A 17 5.98 2.96 -4.66
C GLY A 17 6.75 1.64 -4.60
N TYR A 18 6.72 0.96 -3.46
CA TYR A 18 7.34 -0.36 -3.29
C TYR A 18 6.78 -1.38 -4.26
N TRP A 19 5.45 -1.53 -4.33
CA TRP A 19 4.81 -2.48 -5.24
C TRP A 19 5.01 -2.12 -6.72
N ALA A 20 4.95 -0.83 -7.07
CA ALA A 20 5.23 -0.36 -8.42
C ALA A 20 6.68 -0.68 -8.84
N LEU A 21 7.65 -0.49 -7.96
CA LEU A 21 9.05 -0.84 -8.20
C LEU A 21 9.23 -2.34 -8.40
N ARG A 22 8.62 -3.17 -7.54
CA ARG A 22 8.68 -4.64 -7.64
C ARG A 22 8.06 -5.14 -8.94
N TYR A 23 6.93 -4.57 -9.34
CA TYR A 23 6.27 -4.89 -10.60
C TYR A 23 7.16 -4.50 -11.82
N TYR A 24 7.78 -3.32 -11.78
CA TYR A 24 8.72 -2.88 -12.80
C TYR A 24 9.93 -3.82 -12.93
N GLN A 25 10.49 -4.25 -11.79
CA GLN A 25 11.60 -5.20 -11.76
C GLN A 25 11.22 -6.55 -12.37
N ALA A 26 10.06 -7.12 -11.97
CA ALA A 26 9.57 -8.39 -12.50
C ALA A 26 9.32 -8.31 -14.02
N ARG A 27 8.79 -7.18 -14.50
CA ARG A 27 8.57 -6.96 -15.94
C ARG A 27 9.86 -6.94 -16.75
N HIS A 28 10.93 -6.33 -16.22
CA HIS A 28 12.22 -6.19 -16.91
C HIS A 28 13.21 -7.33 -16.64
N GLN A 29 12.78 -8.40 -15.96
CA GLN A 29 13.62 -9.55 -15.70
C GLN A 29 13.75 -10.40 -16.96
N THR A 30 14.91 -10.30 -17.63
CA THR A 30 15.20 -10.94 -18.92
C THR A 30 15.64 -12.39 -18.82
N GLY A 31 15.81 -12.92 -17.60
CA GLY A 31 16.26 -14.29 -17.35
C GLY A 31 15.16 -15.29 -17.01
N TRP A 32 13.88 -14.88 -17.03
CA TRP A 32 12.75 -15.74 -16.70
C TRP A 32 11.98 -16.15 -17.94
N ASP A 33 11.46 -17.37 -17.91
CA ASP A 33 10.47 -17.84 -18.88
C ASP A 33 9.21 -16.95 -18.82
N GLU A 34 8.59 -16.70 -19.98
CA GLU A 34 7.46 -15.78 -20.17
C GLU A 34 6.33 -16.10 -19.18
N ASN A 35 5.99 -17.39 -19.05
CA ASN A 35 4.95 -17.88 -18.15
C ASN A 35 5.27 -17.62 -16.68
N ARG A 36 6.55 -17.77 -16.29
CA ARG A 36 6.99 -17.50 -14.91
C ARG A 36 6.94 -16.02 -14.58
N ARG A 37 7.29 -15.17 -15.55
CA ARG A 37 7.20 -13.71 -15.42
C ARG A 37 5.76 -13.24 -15.27
N VAL A 38 4.83 -13.78 -16.06
CA VAL A 38 3.40 -13.46 -15.94
C VAL A 38 2.86 -13.89 -14.57
N ALA A 39 3.15 -15.12 -14.13
CA ALA A 39 2.69 -15.61 -12.83
C ALA A 39 3.23 -14.77 -11.65
N GLU A 40 4.49 -14.33 -11.71
CA GLU A 40 5.03 -13.43 -10.68
C GLU A 40 4.35 -12.05 -10.73
N MET A 41 4.11 -11.50 -11.93
CA MET A 41 3.43 -10.21 -12.08
C MET A 41 2.00 -10.24 -11.55
N GLU A 42 1.25 -11.32 -11.80
CA GLU A 42 -0.09 -11.53 -11.23
C GLU A 42 -0.03 -11.64 -9.70
N SER A 43 0.90 -12.44 -9.17
CA SER A 43 1.11 -12.55 -7.73
C SER A 43 1.43 -11.18 -7.10
N LEU A 44 2.28 -10.36 -7.73
CA LEU A 44 2.60 -9.02 -7.24
C LEU A 44 1.38 -8.09 -7.26
N GLN A 45 0.51 -8.20 -8.28
CA GLN A 45 -0.74 -7.43 -8.33
C GLN A 45 -1.70 -7.82 -7.21
N ASP A 46 -1.83 -9.12 -6.92
CA ASP A 46 -2.67 -9.62 -5.83
C ASP A 46 -2.17 -9.10 -4.47
N HIS A 47 -0.86 -9.17 -4.21
CA HIS A 47 -0.29 -8.64 -2.97
C HIS A 47 -0.44 -7.12 -2.87
N TRP A 48 -0.31 -6.39 -3.98
CA TRP A 48 -0.54 -4.95 -4.00
C TRP A 48 -2.01 -4.63 -3.67
N LEU A 49 -2.96 -5.36 -4.22
CA LEU A 49 -4.38 -5.21 -3.91
C LEU A 49 -4.63 -5.48 -2.42
N GLN A 50 -4.12 -6.59 -1.88
CA GLN A 50 -4.26 -6.94 -0.46
C GLN A 50 -3.68 -5.86 0.45
N PHE A 51 -2.46 -5.37 0.15
CA PHE A 51 -1.85 -4.28 0.89
C PHE A 51 -2.74 -3.03 0.89
N SER A 52 -3.26 -2.66 -0.28
CA SER A 52 -4.12 -1.49 -0.44
C SER A 52 -5.41 -1.63 0.37
N THR A 53 -6.04 -2.81 0.33
CA THR A 53 -7.23 -3.12 1.12
C THR A 53 -6.95 -3.01 2.63
N VAL A 54 -5.87 -3.62 3.12
CA VAL A 54 -5.50 -3.56 4.54
C VAL A 54 -5.20 -2.12 4.96
N ALA A 55 -4.45 -1.38 4.15
CA ALA A 55 -4.12 0.02 4.43
C ALA A 55 -5.39 0.89 4.53
N ILE A 56 -6.34 0.73 3.60
CA ILE A 56 -7.61 1.46 3.61
C ILE A 56 -8.44 1.11 4.85
N ILE A 57 -8.56 -0.17 5.19
CA ILE A 57 -9.29 -0.61 6.39
C ILE A 57 -8.67 0.01 7.65
N LEU A 58 -7.34 -0.01 7.78
CA LEU A 58 -6.66 0.59 8.92
C LEU A 58 -6.89 2.10 8.98
N ILE A 59 -6.83 2.80 7.86
CA ILE A 59 -7.12 4.25 7.80
C ILE A 59 -8.57 4.52 8.22
N MET A 60 -9.53 3.73 7.72
CA MET A 60 -10.94 3.87 8.08
C MET A 60 -11.21 3.61 9.57
N LEU A 61 -10.49 2.68 10.20
CA LEU A 61 -10.61 2.42 11.65
C LEU A 61 -9.95 3.51 12.49
N LEU A 62 -8.82 4.04 12.03
CA LEU A 62 -8.07 5.07 12.75
C LEU A 62 -8.69 6.47 12.60
N ALA A 63 -9.39 6.75 11.49
CA ALA A 63 -10.05 8.04 11.24
C ALA A 63 -11.06 8.46 12.34
N PRO A 64 -12.04 7.62 12.76
CA PRO A 64 -12.97 7.98 13.82
C PRO A 64 -12.29 8.09 15.19
N LEU A 65 -11.27 7.28 15.47
CA LEU A 65 -10.47 7.38 16.70
C LEU A 65 -9.68 8.70 16.74
N ALA A 66 -9.12 9.13 15.61
CA ALA A 66 -8.47 10.43 15.50
C ALA A 66 -9.46 11.57 15.70
N ARG A 67 -10.69 11.45 15.16
CA ARG A 67 -11.77 12.42 15.37
C ARG A 67 -12.22 12.50 16.82
N GLN A 68 -12.40 11.37 17.50
CA GLN A 68 -12.79 11.36 18.92
C GLN A 68 -11.70 11.94 19.82
N ALA A 69 -10.43 11.59 19.60
CA ALA A 69 -9.32 12.15 20.36
C ALA A 69 -9.18 13.67 20.23
N LEU A 70 -9.59 14.24 19.09
CA LEU A 70 -9.65 15.70 18.89
C LEU A 70 -10.82 16.35 19.65
N LEU A 71 -11.97 15.68 19.71
CA LEU A 71 -13.16 16.18 20.39
C LEU A 71 -13.09 16.03 21.92
N SER A 72 -12.28 15.11 22.45
CA SER A 72 -12.11 14.90 23.89
C SER A 72 -10.98 15.73 24.52
N GLY A 73 -10.15 16.39 23.71
CA GLY A 73 -8.96 17.13 24.14
C GLY A 73 -9.05 18.65 23.99
N GLY A 74 -10.22 19.17 23.62
CA GLY A 74 -10.56 20.61 23.63
C GLY A 74 -11.66 20.88 24.64
#